data_AF-A0A1G0PHU9-F1
#
_entry.id   AF-A0A1G0PHU9-F1
#
_cell.length_a   1.000
_cell.length_b   1.000
_cell.length_c   1.000
_cell.angle_alpha   90.00
_cell.angle_beta   90.00
_cell.angle_gamma   90.00
#
_symmetry.space_group_name_H-M   'P 1'
#
loop_
_entity.id
_entity.type
_entity.pdbx_description
1 polymer ?
#
loop_
_entity_poly.entity_id
_entity_poly.type
_entity_poly.pdbx_seq_one_letter_code
_entity_poly.pdbx_strand_id
1 'polypeptide(L)'
;MLIYTPIFDINHTIFRFLQILQKSKRVHFDKLRILDFYLIFPNLLLNASLPIETNKFRHELKNMLNPYEVIVDEKRIFNRMEPFQKLALNCLLAYDLVTVDHENNHLINFMDANLPADLNERLKKRNSENGFVINILTEILVNLDLNGPSGLKARTKLIEYKYDVN
;
A
#
# COMPACT_ATOMS: atom_id res chain seq x y z
N MET A 1 -26.58 -4.00 12.29
CA MET A 1 -25.69 -2.83 12.11
C MET A 1 -24.65 -3.20 11.08
N LEU A 2 -24.66 -2.58 9.89
CA LEU A 2 -23.58 -2.77 8.93
C LEU A 2 -22.36 -2.04 9.48
N ILE A 3 -21.41 -2.78 10.05
CA ILE A 3 -20.13 -2.22 10.46
C ILE A 3 -19.40 -1.85 9.17
N TYR A 4 -19.36 -0.55 8.87
CA TYR A 4 -18.60 -0.04 7.73
C TYR A 4 -17.12 -0.40 7.93
N THR A 5 -16.50 -0.97 6.89
CA THR A 5 -15.08 -1.34 6.93
C THR A 5 -14.38 -0.71 5.72
N PRO A 6 -13.47 0.27 5.91
CA PRO A 6 -12.78 0.98 4.84
C PRO A 6 -11.98 0.10 3.84
N ILE A 7 -11.75 -1.15 4.22
CA ILE A 7 -11.06 -2.18 3.44
C ILE A 7 -11.86 -2.59 2.19
N PHE A 8 -13.19 -2.58 2.31
CA PHE A 8 -14.12 -3.00 1.25
C PHE A 8 -14.84 -1.81 0.60
N ASP A 9 -14.24 -0.62 0.71
CA ASP A 9 -14.74 0.61 0.09
C ASP A 9 -13.83 1.04 -1.05
N ILE A 10 -14.43 1.19 -2.24
CA ILE A 10 -13.69 1.52 -3.46
C ILE A 10 -13.11 2.94 -3.41
N ASN A 11 -13.86 3.91 -2.90
CA ASN A 11 -13.43 5.31 -2.85
C ASN A 11 -12.26 5.49 -1.89
N HIS A 12 -12.29 4.79 -0.75
CA HIS A 12 -11.18 4.77 0.20
C HIS A 12 -9.95 4.10 -0.42
N THR A 13 -10.14 3.03 -1.19
CA THR A 13 -9.03 2.34 -1.85
C THR A 13 -8.39 3.23 -2.93
N ILE A 14 -9.19 3.89 -3.76
CA ILE A 14 -8.72 4.88 -4.74
C ILE A 14 -7.92 5.98 -4.02
N PHE A 15 -8.46 6.53 -2.94
CA PHE A 15 -7.80 7.60 -2.19
C PHE A 15 -6.48 7.15 -1.53
N ARG A 16 -6.40 5.92 -1.01
CA ARG A 16 -5.14 5.34 -0.49
C ARG A 16 -4.11 5.08 -1.58
N PHE A 17 -4.54 4.58 -2.74
CA PHE A 17 -3.66 4.44 -3.90
C PHE A 17 -3.07 5.80 -4.32
N LEU A 18 -3.90 6.84 -4.40
CA LEU A 18 -3.45 8.19 -4.70
C LEU A 18 -2.48 8.74 -3.66
N GLN A 19 -2.70 8.49 -2.36
CA GLN A 19 -1.76 8.89 -1.30
C GLN A 19 -0.36 8.28 -1.51
N ILE A 20 -0.31 6.98 -1.84
CA ILE A 20 0.93 6.25 -2.10
C ILE A 20 1.59 6.77 -3.38
N LEU A 21 0.84 6.81 -4.48
CA LEU A 21 1.32 7.21 -5.80
C LEU A 21 1.78 8.67 -5.86
N GLN A 22 1.14 9.58 -5.13
CA GLN A 22 1.57 10.98 -5.05
C GLN A 22 3.01 11.11 -4.55
N LYS A 23 3.45 10.21 -3.66
CA LYS A 23 4.83 10.18 -3.13
C LYS A 23 5.76 9.28 -3.93
N SER A 24 5.34 8.06 -4.27
CA SER A 24 6.21 7.10 -4.94
C SER A 24 6.38 7.37 -6.42
N LYS A 25 5.41 8.03 -7.07
CA LYS A 25 5.29 8.33 -8.52
C LYS A 25 5.21 7.12 -9.43
N ARG A 26 5.97 6.06 -9.15
CA ARG A 26 6.08 4.86 -9.94
C ARG A 26 6.16 3.65 -9.02
N VAL A 27 5.32 2.65 -9.24
CA VAL A 27 5.26 1.47 -8.36
C VAL A 27 4.68 0.25 -9.08
N HIS A 28 5.23 -0.93 -8.81
CA HIS A 28 4.66 -2.20 -9.29
C HIS A 28 3.31 -2.47 -8.59
N PHE A 29 2.31 -3.01 -9.31
CA PHE A 29 0.98 -3.23 -8.74
C PHE A 29 0.98 -4.09 -7.45
N ASP A 30 1.66 -5.24 -7.42
CA ASP A 30 1.82 -6.03 -6.18
C ASP A 30 2.42 -5.22 -5.01
N LYS A 31 3.40 -4.35 -5.27
CA LYS A 31 3.93 -3.46 -4.22
C LYS A 31 2.84 -2.50 -3.75
N LEU A 32 2.13 -1.85 -4.67
CA LEU A 32 1.04 -0.93 -4.34
C LEU A 32 -0.03 -1.61 -3.47
N ARG A 33 -0.39 -2.85 -3.77
CA ARG A 33 -1.30 -3.66 -2.95
C ARG A 33 -0.78 -3.89 -1.54
N ILE A 34 0.50 -4.25 -1.41
CA ILE A 34 1.15 -4.45 -0.10
C ILE A 34 1.17 -3.15 0.70
N LEU A 35 1.53 -2.03 0.07
CA LEU A 35 1.55 -0.72 0.73
C LEU A 35 0.15 -0.28 1.16
N ASP A 36 -0.87 -0.49 0.32
CA ASP A 36 -2.27 -0.20 0.65
C ASP A 36 -2.76 -1.00 1.87
N PHE A 37 -2.42 -2.28 1.95
CA PHE A 37 -2.73 -3.11 3.12
C PHE A 37 -2.13 -2.54 4.41
N TYR A 38 -0.84 -2.20 4.40
CA TYR A 38 -0.18 -1.64 5.58
C TYR A 38 -0.55 -0.17 5.86
N LEU A 39 -1.11 0.55 4.90
CA LEU A 39 -1.66 1.87 5.16
C LEU A 39 -2.97 1.79 5.96
N ILE A 40 -3.75 0.71 5.77
CA ILE A 40 -4.94 0.42 6.59
C ILE A 40 -4.53 -0.16 7.94
N PHE A 41 -3.56 -1.08 7.94
CA PHE A 41 -3.14 -1.82 9.12
C PHE A 41 -1.65 -1.59 9.46
N PRO A 42 -1.26 -0.38 9.91
CA PRO A 42 0.15 -0.08 10.14
C PRO A 42 0.78 -0.98 11.18
N ASN A 43 0.07 -1.33 12.25
CA ASN A 43 0.54 -2.20 13.33
C ASN A 43 1.00 -3.58 12.83
N LEU A 44 0.42 -4.11 11.74
CA LEU A 44 0.80 -5.40 11.18
C LEU A 44 2.21 -5.39 10.57
N LEU A 45 2.79 -4.21 10.30
CA LEU A 45 4.20 -4.08 9.95
C LEU A 45 5.14 -4.69 11.00
N LEU A 46 4.71 -4.77 12.26
CA LEU A 46 5.47 -5.41 13.34
C LEU A 46 5.64 -6.92 13.16
N ASN A 47 4.76 -7.56 12.38
CA ASN A 47 4.81 -8.99 12.07
C ASN A 47 5.70 -9.29 10.85
N ALA A 48 5.96 -8.27 10.02
CA ALA A 48 6.84 -8.38 8.85
C ALA A 48 8.33 -8.30 9.23
N SER A 49 9.19 -8.95 8.44
CA SER A 49 10.64 -8.87 8.61
C SER A 49 11.21 -7.60 7.96
N LEU A 50 11.04 -6.46 8.61
CA LEU A 50 11.43 -5.16 8.06
C LEU A 50 12.95 -4.87 8.12
N PRO A 51 13.47 -3.96 7.28
CA PRO A 51 14.85 -3.46 7.39
C PRO A 51 15.15 -2.80 8.75
N ILE A 52 16.41 -2.82 9.17
CA ILE A 52 16.88 -2.26 10.45
C ILE A 52 16.49 -0.78 10.62
N GLU A 53 16.47 -0.02 9.53
CA GLU A 53 16.08 1.39 9.50
C GLU A 53 14.66 1.65 10.01
N THR A 54 13.80 0.63 10.01
CA THR A 54 12.43 0.73 10.53
C THR A 54 12.34 0.56 12.05
N ASN A 55 13.43 0.15 12.72
CA ASN A 55 13.41 -0.11 14.17
C ASN A 55 13.06 1.13 15.01
N LYS A 56 13.49 2.32 14.57
CA LYS A 56 13.14 3.61 15.21
C LYS A 56 11.63 3.85 15.28
N PHE A 57 10.86 3.20 14.41
CA PHE A 57 9.42 3.38 14.26
C PHE A 57 8.59 2.33 15.01
N ARG A 58 9.24 1.32 15.59
CA ARG A 58 8.57 0.18 16.24
C ARG A 58 7.68 0.62 17.40
N HIS A 59 8.06 1.65 18.14
CA HIS A 59 7.27 2.19 19.25
C HIS A 59 5.97 2.81 18.76
N GLU A 60 6.04 3.66 17.73
CA GLU A 60 4.87 4.33 17.15
C GLU A 60 3.89 3.31 16.52
N LEU A 61 4.40 2.29 15.82
CA LEU A 61 3.56 1.21 15.28
C LEU A 61 2.82 0.42 16.36
N LYS A 62 3.41 0.24 17.54
CA LYS A 62 2.73 -0.40 18.68
C LYS A 62 1.60 0.46 19.23
N ASN A 63 1.76 1.78 19.23
CA ASN A 63 0.72 2.71 19.70
C ASN A 63 -0.49 2.77 18.75
N MET A 64 -0.34 2.27 17.51
CA MET A 64 -1.42 2.12 16.54
C MET A 64 -2.21 0.82 16.69
N LEU A 65 -1.93 0.00 17.71
CA LEU A 65 -2.71 -1.20 17.99
C LEU A 65 -4.14 -0.84 18.39
N ASN A 66 -5.09 -1.26 17.57
CA ASN A 66 -6.51 -1.13 17.87
C ASN A 66 -7.05 -2.47 18.41
N PRO A 67 -7.48 -2.56 19.68
CA PRO A 67 -7.97 -3.81 20.28
C PRO A 67 -9.25 -4.33 19.61
N TYR A 68 -9.95 -3.48 18.86
CA TYR A 68 -11.17 -3.84 18.13
C TYR A 68 -10.91 -4.25 16.67
N GLU A 69 -9.67 -4.16 16.20
CA GLU A 69 -9.25 -4.50 14.83
C GLU A 69 -8.34 -5.74 14.85
N VAL A 70 -8.95 -6.88 15.16
CA VAL A 70 -8.24 -8.16 15.25
C VAL A 70 -8.20 -8.81 13.87
N ILE A 71 -7.03 -8.77 13.24
CA ILE A 71 -6.75 -9.50 12.00
C ILE A 71 -6.04 -10.81 12.36
N VAL A 72 -6.78 -11.92 12.24
CA VAL A 72 -6.28 -13.27 12.54
C VAL A 72 -5.48 -13.84 11.36
N ASP A 73 -5.90 -13.54 10.14
CA ASP A 73 -5.28 -14.05 8.91
C ASP A 73 -5.04 -12.90 7.93
N GLU A 74 -3.83 -12.34 8.00
CA GLU A 74 -3.39 -11.20 7.18
C GLU A 74 -3.45 -11.54 5.69
N LYS A 75 -3.01 -12.73 5.29
CA LYS A 75 -3.04 -13.21 3.90
C LYS A 75 -4.46 -13.26 3.38
N ARG A 76 -5.39 -13.81 4.16
CA ARG A 76 -6.80 -13.90 3.76
C ARG A 76 -7.41 -12.52 3.58
N ILE A 77 -7.15 -11.58 4.48
CA ILE A 77 -7.66 -10.20 4.35
C ILE A 77 -7.03 -9.50 3.15
N PHE A 78 -5.72 -9.62 2.98
CA PHE A 78 -5.00 -9.11 1.81
C PHE A 78 -5.57 -9.63 0.48
N ASN A 79 -5.84 -10.93 0.39
CA ASN A 79 -6.45 -11.52 -0.81
C ASN A 79 -7.89 -11.03 -1.02
N ARG A 80 -8.65 -10.80 0.06
CA ARG A 80 -10.01 -10.23 -0.02
C ARG A 80 -10.01 -8.76 -0.46
N MET A 81 -8.93 -8.02 -0.27
CA MET A 81 -8.78 -6.64 -0.76
C MET A 81 -8.55 -6.57 -2.27
N GLU A 82 -8.04 -7.65 -2.86
CA GLU A 82 -7.61 -7.66 -4.27
C GLU A 82 -8.67 -7.16 -5.26
N PRO A 83 -9.95 -7.58 -5.18
CA PRO A 83 -10.96 -7.09 -6.13
C PRO A 83 -11.16 -5.58 -6.06
N PHE A 84 -11.12 -5.00 -4.85
CA PHE A 84 -11.26 -3.55 -4.63
C PHE A 84 -10.04 -2.79 -5.11
N GLN A 85 -8.84 -3.34 -4.87
CA GLN A 85 -7.58 -2.80 -5.36
C GLN A 85 -7.49 -2.81 -6.89
N LYS A 86 -7.93 -3.89 -7.54
CA LYS A 86 -8.02 -3.98 -9.01
C LYS A 86 -9.04 -2.99 -9.56
N LEU A 87 -10.21 -2.91 -8.95
CA LEU A 87 -11.24 -1.95 -9.36
C LEU A 87 -10.74 -0.50 -9.20
N ALA A 88 -10.02 -0.19 -8.12
CA ALA A 88 -9.44 1.12 -7.89
C ALA A 88 -8.42 1.49 -8.97
N LEU A 89 -7.53 0.54 -9.33
CA LEU A 89 -6.60 0.73 -10.44
C LEU A 89 -7.32 1.00 -11.77
N ASN A 90 -8.37 0.22 -12.08
CA ASN A 90 -9.15 0.41 -13.30
C ASN A 90 -9.85 1.77 -13.33
N CYS A 91 -10.38 2.25 -12.20
CA CYS A 91 -10.92 3.59 -12.11
C CYS A 91 -9.85 4.65 -12.38
N LEU A 92 -8.67 4.53 -11.76
CA LEU A 92 -7.57 5.48 -11.98
C LEU A 92 -7.10 5.50 -13.44
N LEU A 93 -7.07 4.34 -14.11
CA LEU A 93 -6.80 4.23 -15.54
C LEU A 93 -7.87 4.93 -16.38
N ALA A 94 -9.15 4.70 -16.07
CA ALA A 94 -10.27 5.31 -16.80
C ALA A 94 -10.34 6.83 -16.66
N TYR A 95 -9.79 7.40 -15.59
CA TYR A 95 -9.66 8.84 -15.37
C TYR A 95 -8.32 9.42 -15.84
N ASP A 96 -7.50 8.62 -16.55
CA ASP A 96 -6.16 9.01 -16.99
C ASP A 96 -5.24 9.51 -15.86
N LEU A 97 -5.49 9.09 -14.61
CA LEU A 97 -4.67 9.46 -13.45
C LEU A 97 -3.42 8.58 -13.30
N VAL A 98 -3.41 7.42 -13.97
CA VAL A 98 -2.26 6.52 -14.02
C VAL A 98 -2.14 5.91 -15.40
N THR A 99 -0.96 5.42 -15.73
CA THR A 99 -0.73 4.49 -16.85
C THR A 99 -0.11 3.20 -16.33
N VAL A 100 -0.40 2.08 -17.00
CA VAL A 100 0.20 0.78 -16.68
C VAL A 100 1.10 0.35 -17.83
N ASP A 101 2.35 0.08 -17.49
CA ASP A 101 3.32 -0.54 -18.36
C ASP A 101 3.19 -2.06 -18.23
N HIS A 102 2.54 -2.67 -19.21
CA HIS A 102 2.32 -4.12 -19.26
C HIS A 102 3.58 -4.90 -19.63
N GLU A 103 4.54 -4.27 -20.30
CA GLU A 103 5.80 -4.91 -20.72
C GLU A 103 6.79 -4.95 -19.54
N ASN A 104 6.78 -3.94 -18.67
CA ASN A 104 7.64 -3.85 -17.49
C ASN A 104 6.97 -4.31 -16.20
N ASN A 105 6.48 -5.56 -16.15
CA ASN A 105 5.94 -6.18 -14.94
C ASN A 105 4.82 -5.37 -14.26
N HIS A 106 3.78 -4.93 -14.99
CA HIS A 106 2.61 -4.24 -14.39
C HIS A 106 2.98 -3.03 -13.53
N LEU A 107 3.88 -2.22 -14.06
CA LEU A 107 4.36 -1.04 -13.38
C LEU A 107 3.42 0.15 -13.63
N ILE A 108 3.02 0.80 -12.56
CA ILE A 108 2.05 1.90 -12.56
C ILE A 108 2.83 3.21 -12.51
N ASN A 109 2.54 4.13 -13.45
CA ASN A 109 3.06 5.49 -13.45
C ASN A 109 1.95 6.47 -13.10
N PHE A 110 2.21 7.37 -12.15
CA PHE A 110 1.25 8.39 -11.73
C PHE A 110 1.30 9.62 -12.63
N MET A 111 0.13 10.08 -13.07
CA MET A 111 -0.01 11.24 -13.96
C MET A 111 -0.44 12.46 -13.14
N ASP A 112 0.52 13.09 -12.45
CA ASP A 112 0.27 14.26 -11.58
C ASP A 112 -0.50 15.38 -12.28
N ALA A 113 -0.27 15.58 -13.58
CA ALA A 113 -0.87 16.66 -14.37
C ALA A 113 -2.40 16.54 -14.51
N ASN A 114 -2.94 15.33 -14.41
CA ASN A 114 -4.37 15.06 -14.58
C ASN A 114 -5.13 15.10 -13.25
N LEU A 115 -4.42 15.28 -12.12
CA LEU A 115 -5.01 15.31 -10.80
C LEU A 115 -5.66 16.69 -10.51
N PRO A 116 -6.97 16.75 -10.17
CA PRO A 116 -7.62 17.99 -9.79
C PRO A 116 -6.93 18.68 -8.61
N ALA A 117 -6.83 20.02 -8.65
CA ALA A 117 -6.10 20.80 -7.65
C ALA A 117 -6.62 20.59 -6.21
N ASP A 118 -7.95 20.61 -6.02
CA ASP A 118 -8.56 20.34 -4.70
C ASP A 118 -8.19 18.95 -4.16
N LEU A 119 -8.23 17.93 -5.03
CA LEU A 119 -7.85 16.58 -4.64
C LEU A 119 -6.37 16.49 -4.27
N ASN A 120 -5.50 17.17 -5.02
CA ASN A 120 -4.07 17.26 -4.73
C ASN A 120 -3.81 17.89 -3.35
N GLU A 121 -4.50 18.97 -3.02
CA GLU A 121 -4.41 19.62 -1.72
C GLU A 121 -4.90 18.72 -0.58
N ARG A 122 -6.03 18.04 -0.78
CA ARG A 122 -6.56 17.07 0.20
C ARG A 122 -5.60 15.91 0.44
N LEU A 123 -4.96 15.40 -0.61
CA LEU A 123 -3.93 14.36 -0.51
C LEU A 123 -2.70 14.87 0.24
N LYS A 124 -2.19 16.07 -0.09
CA LYS A 124 -1.06 16.69 0.62
C LYS A 124 -1.36 16.85 2.11
N LYS A 125 -2.53 17.41 2.44
CA LYS A 125 -2.99 17.58 3.82
C LYS A 125 -3.04 16.24 4.55
N ARG A 126 -3.66 15.22 3.96
CA ARG A 126 -3.76 13.88 4.57
C ARG A 126 -2.38 13.24 4.77
N ASN A 127 -1.50 13.36 3.78
CA ASN A 127 -0.15 12.85 3.82
C ASN A 127 0.73 13.59 4.84
N SER A 128 0.39 14.83 5.22
CA SER A 128 1.04 15.55 6.32
C SER A 128 0.49 15.12 7.68
N GLU A 129 -0.83 14.95 7.82
CA GLU A 129 -1.47 14.51 9.08
C GLU A 129 -1.07 13.09 9.49
N ASN A 130 -0.98 12.17 8.52
CA ASN A 130 -0.54 10.79 8.74
C ASN A 130 0.86 10.54 8.14
N GLY A 131 1.76 11.52 8.29
CA GLY A 131 3.08 11.50 7.67
C GLY A 131 3.91 10.27 8.03
N PHE A 132 3.83 9.81 9.27
CA PHE A 132 4.64 8.70 9.75
C PHE A 132 4.44 7.41 8.95
N VAL A 133 3.21 6.89 8.87
CA VAL A 133 2.95 5.60 8.20
C VAL A 133 3.24 5.73 6.72
N ILE A 134 2.71 6.77 6.08
CA ILE A 134 2.88 6.92 4.63
C ILE A 134 4.35 7.06 4.25
N ASN A 135 5.18 7.76 5.04
CA ASN A 135 6.61 7.90 4.78
C ASN A 135 7.34 6.55 4.86
N ILE A 136 7.06 5.73 5.88
CA ILE A 136 7.64 4.38 5.98
C ILE A 136 7.32 3.57 4.71
N LEU A 137 6.06 3.63 4.26
CA LEU A 137 5.61 2.90 3.09
C LEU A 137 6.28 3.41 1.79
N THR A 138 6.35 4.73 1.60
CA THR A 138 6.77 5.34 0.34
C THR A 138 8.24 5.72 0.27
N GLU A 139 8.98 5.71 1.38
CA GLU A 139 10.42 6.01 1.40
C GLU A 139 11.27 4.76 1.68
N ILE A 140 10.73 3.78 2.42
CA ILE A 140 11.46 2.56 2.76
C ILE A 140 10.91 1.38 1.97
N LEU A 141 9.64 1.01 2.18
CA LEU A 141 9.12 -0.23 1.63
C LEU A 141 9.04 -0.21 0.09
N VAL A 142 8.63 0.90 -0.52
CA VAL A 142 8.51 0.98 -1.99
C VAL A 142 9.85 0.71 -2.71
N ASN A 143 10.95 1.10 -2.06
CA ASN A 143 12.32 1.00 -2.59
C ASN A 143 12.92 -0.41 -2.42
N LEU A 144 12.31 -1.28 -1.62
CA LEU A 144 12.70 -2.68 -1.54
C LEU A 144 12.34 -3.42 -2.83
N ASP A 145 13.16 -4.37 -3.23
CA ASP A 145 12.83 -5.29 -4.31
C ASP A 145 11.52 -6.01 -4.02
N LEU A 146 10.71 -6.26 -5.06
CA LEU A 146 9.48 -7.01 -4.87
C LEU A 146 9.78 -8.49 -4.55
N ASN A 147 10.72 -9.05 -5.31
CA ASN A 147 11.12 -10.46 -5.26
C ASN A 147 12.48 -10.62 -4.56
N GLY A 148 12.91 -11.86 -4.37
CA GLY A 148 14.17 -12.22 -3.74
C GLY A 148 14.04 -12.50 -2.23
N PRO A 149 15.06 -13.12 -1.61
CA PRO A 149 15.01 -13.53 -0.20
C PRO A 149 14.82 -12.36 0.78
N SER A 150 15.28 -11.18 0.37
CA SER A 150 15.16 -9.90 1.09
C SER A 150 14.10 -8.97 0.50
N GLY A 151 13.27 -9.45 -0.42
CA GLY A 151 12.22 -8.67 -1.08
C GLY A 151 10.93 -8.57 -0.27
N LEU A 152 10.02 -7.70 -0.72
CA LEU A 152 8.74 -7.45 -0.05
C LEU A 152 7.89 -8.70 0.11
N LYS A 153 7.82 -9.58 -0.92
CA LYS A 153 7.03 -10.82 -0.84
C LYS A 153 7.55 -11.73 0.28
N ALA A 154 8.86 -11.91 0.39
CA ALA A 154 9.49 -12.73 1.43
C ALA A 154 9.34 -12.11 2.83
N ARG A 155 9.51 -10.78 2.96
CA ARG A 155 9.43 -10.06 4.24
C ARG A 155 8.03 -10.00 4.83
N THR A 156 7.02 -9.82 3.98
CA THR A 156 5.63 -9.62 4.40
C THR A 156 4.84 -10.92 4.42
N LYS A 157 5.24 -11.90 3.60
CA LYS A 157 4.53 -13.16 3.41
C LYS A 157 3.07 -12.97 2.96
N LEU A 158 2.66 -11.79 2.46
CA LEU A 158 1.29 -11.54 2.01
C LEU A 158 0.97 -12.16 0.64
N ILE A 159 1.99 -12.26 -0.21
CA ILE A 159 1.94 -12.87 -1.54
C ILE A 159 2.85 -14.10 -1.54
N GLU A 160 2.46 -15.16 -2.24
CA GLU A 160 3.32 -16.33 -2.41
C GLU A 160 4.69 -15.95 -2.98
N TYR A 161 5.74 -16.41 -2.29
CA TYR A 161 7.11 -16.33 -2.73
C TYR A 161 7.55 -17.75 -3.04
N LYS A 162 7.55 -18.11 -4.34
CA LYS A 162 8.24 -19.33 -4.78
C LYS A 162 9.73 -19.01 -4.72
N TYR A 163 10.48 -19.80 -3.94
CA TYR A 163 11.92 -19.81 -4.08
C TYR A 163 12.23 -20.18 -5.53
N ASP A 164 12.94 -19.32 -6.25
CA ASP A 164 13.77 -19.83 -7.34
C ASP A 164 14.82 -20.70 -6.66
N VAL A 165 14.54 -22.00 -6.66
CA VAL A 165 15.48 -23.02 -6.21
C VAL A 165 16.54 -23.05 -7.29
N ASN A 166 17.61 -22.29 -7.10
CA ASN A 166 18.87 -22.47 -7.81
C ASN A 166 19.75 -23.44 -7.02
#